data_AF-A0A6P8H8B2-F1
#
_entry.id   AF-A0A6P8H8B2-F1
#
_cell.length_a   1.000
_cell.length_b   1.000
_cell.length_c   1.000
_cell.angle_alpha   90.00
_cell.angle_beta   90.00
_cell.angle_gamma   90.00
#
_symmetry.space_group_name_H-M   'P 1'
#
loop_
_entity.id
_entity.type
_entity.pdbx_description
1 polymer ?
#
loop_
_entity_poly.entity_id
_entity_poly.type
_entity_poly.pdbx_seq_one_letter_code
_entity_poly.pdbx_strand_id
1 'polypeptide(L)'
;MQQRTVMAQLNLEQQRIEEELESFSADQLIVTPLTEVKVIKTGIPDEALELECPDEKLRESVLEEFNLLDRKYDAHLNFLSVKYAEEISCSYGGWSKQDHFHFTCLMEQYPPELPNRRALYIDRMLREIPHKGRAQLVEHENWLLAHKSYQSQRHSILRAWSRDREDLLLKVQATFADAWIALEEHKQKLHTRQQQQQICQELYEKVLAFREQKLEALQLQAAIAAWKEKEEKASLKAAQAKQKQKREKIKEKIKTYEEQKMKEAEEAALRERQRLEELQIKLAEQAELDKERVKFREERLKEKEILKKQALEEAMEAEKEKERRLDKLREQVEVHVEADPERVLRPTQATQARQASVYDDELELQHPLFNVYGYEDRKVSSDPRLRVEQALRNAGLHQSEYARKILTHVQPPQQPRKDQQSSVFKYD
;
A
#
# COMPACT_ATOMS: atom_id res chain seq x y z
N MET A 1 -28.73 -77.93 95.83
CA MET A 1 -29.49 -76.95 95.03
C MET A 1 -28.57 -75.94 94.33
N GLN A 2 -27.64 -75.28 95.03
CA GLN A 2 -26.74 -74.25 94.46
C GLN A 2 -25.89 -74.71 93.25
N GLN A 3 -25.34 -75.93 93.27
CA GLN A 3 -24.54 -76.43 92.14
C GLN A 3 -25.35 -76.61 90.85
N ARG A 4 -26.63 -76.98 90.95
CA ARG A 4 -27.49 -77.13 89.75
C ARG A 4 -27.81 -75.78 89.13
N THR A 5 -27.98 -74.73 89.93
CA THR A 5 -28.21 -73.37 89.44
C THR A 5 -26.96 -72.80 88.78
N VAL A 6 -25.77 -73.01 89.34
CA VAL A 6 -24.49 -72.58 88.74
C VAL A 6 -24.24 -73.30 87.41
N MET A 7 -24.46 -74.62 87.33
CA MET A 7 -24.33 -75.36 86.07
C MET A 7 -25.34 -74.91 85.01
N ALA A 8 -26.55 -74.54 85.40
CA ALA A 8 -27.55 -74.01 84.46
C ALA A 8 -27.16 -72.62 83.93
N GLN A 9 -26.58 -71.75 84.77
CA GLN A 9 -26.07 -70.45 84.35
C GLN A 9 -24.87 -70.60 83.41
N LEU A 10 -23.91 -71.48 83.73
CA LEU A 10 -22.76 -71.75 82.87
C LEU A 10 -23.17 -72.34 81.53
N ASN A 11 -24.17 -73.23 81.48
CA ASN A 11 -24.70 -73.74 80.22
C ASN A 11 -25.39 -72.65 79.39
N LEU A 12 -26.10 -71.72 80.02
CA LEU A 12 -26.73 -70.59 79.33
C LEU A 12 -25.68 -69.62 78.77
N GLU A 13 -24.64 -69.31 79.57
CA GLU A 13 -23.52 -68.49 79.13
C GLU A 13 -22.73 -69.17 78.01
N GLN A 14 -22.51 -70.49 78.11
CA GLN A 14 -21.88 -71.27 77.05
C GLN A 14 -22.73 -71.22 75.76
N GLN A 15 -24.03 -71.43 75.83
CA GLN A 15 -24.92 -71.31 74.67
C GLN A 15 -24.89 -69.92 74.07
N ARG A 16 -24.89 -68.87 74.91
CA ARG A 16 -24.79 -67.48 74.43
C ARG A 16 -23.46 -67.20 73.75
N ILE A 17 -22.35 -67.71 74.28
CA ILE A 17 -21.03 -67.59 73.68
C ILE A 17 -20.95 -68.40 72.39
N GLU A 18 -21.55 -69.59 72.33
CA GLU A 18 -21.63 -70.38 71.10
C GLU A 18 -22.45 -69.65 70.03
N GLU A 19 -23.61 -69.06 70.38
CA GLU A 19 -24.42 -68.23 69.48
C GLU A 19 -23.67 -66.97 69.01
N GLU A 20 -22.98 -66.27 69.93
CA GLU A 20 -22.12 -65.12 69.62
C GLU A 20 -20.99 -65.56 68.67
N LEU A 21 -20.27 -66.64 68.96
CA LEU A 21 -19.19 -67.15 68.11
C LEU A 21 -19.69 -67.64 66.75
N GLU A 22 -20.86 -68.26 66.67
CA GLU A 22 -21.45 -68.67 65.40
C GLU A 22 -21.86 -67.47 64.54
N SER A 23 -22.35 -66.39 65.16
CA SER A 23 -22.61 -65.12 64.47
C SER A 23 -21.32 -64.46 63.97
N PHE A 24 -20.23 -64.53 64.75
CA PHE A 24 -18.92 -63.98 64.38
C PHE A 24 -18.20 -64.84 63.32
N SER A 25 -18.31 -66.17 63.37
CA SER A 25 -17.59 -67.08 62.47
C SER A 25 -18.21 -67.16 61.08
N ALA A 26 -19.53 -66.97 60.97
CA ALA A 26 -20.21 -66.90 59.68
C ALA A 26 -19.78 -65.65 58.88
N ASP A 27 -19.53 -64.54 59.58
CA ASP A 27 -19.32 -63.24 58.94
C ASP A 27 -17.85 -62.83 58.77
N GLN A 28 -16.90 -63.39 59.52
CA GLN A 28 -15.51 -62.88 59.54
C GLN A 28 -14.40 -63.85 59.11
N LEU A 29 -14.66 -65.15 59.01
CA LEU A 29 -13.60 -66.14 58.72
C LEU A 29 -13.57 -66.63 57.26
N ILE A 30 -14.56 -66.25 56.45
CA ILE A 30 -14.61 -66.57 55.01
C ILE A 30 -14.07 -65.41 54.16
N VAL A 31 -14.02 -64.20 54.69
CA VAL A 31 -13.60 -63.01 53.95
C VAL A 31 -12.80 -62.13 54.90
N THR A 32 -11.59 -61.76 54.48
CA THR A 32 -10.91 -60.58 55.03
C THR A 32 -11.91 -59.42 55.16
N PRO A 33 -11.83 -58.54 56.17
CA PRO A 33 -12.73 -57.40 56.31
C PRO A 33 -12.42 -56.37 55.22
N LEU A 34 -12.73 -56.72 53.98
CA LEU A 34 -12.72 -55.88 52.80
C LEU A 34 -14.03 -55.11 52.88
N THR A 35 -13.96 -54.01 53.64
CA THR A 35 -14.75 -52.79 53.51
C THR A 35 -16.13 -53.00 52.89
N GLU A 36 -17.17 -52.94 53.73
CA GLU A 36 -18.59 -52.94 53.35
C GLU A 36 -18.79 -52.42 51.92
N VAL A 37 -19.10 -53.32 50.99
CA VAL A 37 -19.51 -52.91 49.64
C VAL A 37 -20.83 -52.17 49.83
N LYS A 38 -20.81 -50.84 49.72
CA LYS A 38 -22.03 -50.03 49.69
C LYS A 38 -23.00 -50.68 48.72
N VAL A 39 -24.22 -50.95 49.17
CA VAL A 39 -25.29 -51.49 48.33
C VAL A 39 -25.47 -50.57 47.13
N ILE A 40 -25.13 -51.05 45.94
CA ILE A 40 -25.23 -50.26 44.71
C ILE A 40 -26.71 -50.18 44.34
N LYS A 41 -27.28 -48.97 44.39
CA LYS A 41 -28.63 -48.71 43.90
C LYS A 41 -28.57 -48.65 42.36
N THR A 42 -29.22 -49.61 41.70
CA THR A 42 -29.34 -49.64 40.23
C THR A 42 -30.34 -48.59 39.74
N GLY A 43 -30.17 -48.14 38.50
CA GLY A 43 -30.98 -47.09 37.86
C GLY A 43 -30.30 -45.72 37.85
N ILE A 44 -31.04 -44.66 37.54
CA ILE A 44 -30.49 -43.30 37.47
C ILE A 44 -30.39 -42.73 38.90
N PRO A 45 -29.24 -42.15 39.32
CA PRO A 45 -29.13 -41.49 40.62
C PRO A 45 -30.08 -40.28 40.74
N ASP A 46 -30.70 -40.08 41.91
CA ASP A 46 -31.54 -38.91 42.18
C ASP A 46 -30.78 -37.60 41.96
N GLU A 47 -29.49 -37.59 42.33
CA GLU A 47 -28.56 -36.47 42.12
C GLU A 47 -28.41 -36.09 40.64
N ALA A 48 -28.56 -37.04 39.71
CA ALA A 48 -28.51 -36.79 38.28
C ALA A 48 -29.85 -36.34 37.71
N LEU A 49 -30.97 -36.76 38.31
CA LEU A 49 -32.33 -36.38 37.91
C LEU A 49 -32.66 -34.95 38.31
N GLU A 50 -32.16 -34.50 39.46
CA GLU A 50 -32.35 -33.13 39.95
C GLU A 50 -31.59 -32.07 39.12
N LEU A 51 -30.60 -32.49 38.32
CA LEU A 51 -29.83 -31.56 37.50
C LEU A 51 -30.66 -31.05 36.31
N GLU A 52 -30.63 -29.73 36.14
CA GLU A 52 -31.27 -29.04 35.03
C GLU A 52 -30.30 -28.91 33.84
N CYS A 53 -30.77 -29.30 32.65
CA CYS A 53 -30.02 -29.18 31.40
C CYS A 53 -30.83 -28.34 30.39
N PRO A 54 -30.20 -27.40 29.66
CA PRO A 54 -30.89 -26.59 28.64
C PRO A 54 -31.42 -27.39 27.44
N ASP A 55 -30.83 -28.55 27.17
CA ASP A 55 -31.21 -29.42 26.05
C ASP A 55 -31.75 -30.76 26.58
N GLU A 56 -33.06 -30.97 26.41
CA GLU A 56 -33.75 -32.17 26.86
C GLU A 56 -33.23 -33.44 26.17
N LYS A 57 -32.83 -33.36 24.90
CA LYS A 57 -32.31 -34.54 24.17
C LYS A 57 -30.95 -34.95 24.68
N LEU A 58 -30.10 -33.97 24.97
CA LEU A 58 -28.80 -34.20 25.59
C LEU A 58 -28.97 -34.81 26.98
N ARG A 59 -29.93 -34.29 27.77
CA ARG A 59 -30.25 -34.82 29.09
C ARG A 59 -30.65 -36.29 29.03
N GLU A 60 -31.60 -36.65 28.17
CA GLU A 60 -32.06 -38.03 28.01
C GLU A 60 -30.90 -38.97 27.62
N SER A 61 -30.11 -38.59 26.60
CA SER A 61 -28.96 -39.39 26.15
C SER A 61 -27.92 -39.60 27.25
N VAL A 62 -27.61 -38.57 28.04
CA VAL A 62 -26.60 -38.66 29.10
C VAL A 62 -27.11 -39.48 30.30
N LEU A 63 -28.41 -39.42 30.60
CA LEU A 63 -29.01 -40.23 31.66
C LEU A 63 -29.15 -41.71 31.26
N GLU A 64 -29.36 -42.01 29.97
CA GLU A 64 -29.37 -43.38 29.45
C GLU A 64 -28.04 -44.12 29.68
N GLU A 65 -26.91 -43.41 29.72
CA GLU A 65 -25.59 -43.99 29.97
C GLU A 65 -25.49 -44.67 31.35
N PHE A 66 -26.24 -44.20 32.36
CA PHE A 66 -26.30 -44.90 33.65
C PHE A 66 -26.93 -46.29 33.52
N ASN A 67 -28.00 -46.41 32.73
CA ASN A 67 -28.66 -47.69 32.48
C ASN A 67 -27.75 -48.64 31.67
N LEU A 68 -26.98 -48.10 30.73
CA LEU A 68 -26.01 -48.88 29.97
C LEU A 68 -24.86 -49.37 30.86
N LEU A 69 -24.37 -48.51 31.75
CA LEU A 69 -23.33 -48.85 32.72
C LEU A 69 -23.79 -49.97 33.67
N ASP A 70 -24.99 -49.83 34.23
CA ASP A 70 -25.58 -50.84 35.11
C ASP A 70 -25.75 -52.18 34.39
N ARG A 71 -26.30 -52.18 33.16
CA ARG A 71 -26.43 -53.40 32.34
C ARG A 71 -25.09 -54.09 32.06
N LYS A 72 -24.03 -53.31 31.81
CA LYS A 72 -22.68 -53.83 31.55
C LYS A 72 -22.14 -54.56 32.79
N TYR A 73 -22.27 -53.95 33.96
CA TYR A 73 -21.80 -54.53 35.21
C TYR A 73 -22.65 -55.72 35.66
N ASP A 74 -23.98 -55.65 35.49
CA ASP A 74 -24.89 -56.78 35.72
C ASP A 74 -24.55 -57.97 34.82
N ALA A 75 -24.31 -57.74 33.52
CA ALA A 75 -23.88 -58.80 32.60
C ALA A 75 -22.56 -59.43 33.04
N HIS A 76 -21.62 -58.64 33.57
CA HIS A 76 -20.33 -59.13 34.04
C HIS A 76 -20.45 -59.94 35.35
N LEU A 77 -21.30 -59.50 36.28
CA LEU A 77 -21.63 -60.25 37.49
C LEU A 77 -22.37 -61.56 37.16
N ASN A 78 -23.30 -61.52 36.21
CA ASN A 78 -24.00 -62.70 35.72
C ASN A 78 -23.02 -63.70 35.09
N PHE A 79 -22.12 -63.23 34.21
CA PHE A 79 -21.07 -64.08 33.64
C PHE A 79 -20.21 -64.74 34.72
N LEU A 80 -19.81 -63.96 35.73
CA LEU A 80 -19.01 -64.46 36.84
C LEU A 80 -19.80 -65.47 37.69
N SER A 81 -21.10 -65.25 37.91
CA SER A 81 -21.97 -66.20 38.61
C SER A 81 -22.15 -67.52 37.87
N VAL A 82 -22.24 -67.48 36.53
CA VAL A 82 -22.33 -68.69 35.69
C VAL A 82 -21.00 -69.44 35.67
N LYS A 83 -19.88 -68.72 35.57
CA LYS A 83 -18.54 -69.30 35.55
C LYS A 83 -18.21 -70.09 36.82
N TYR A 84 -18.68 -69.63 37.97
CA TYR A 84 -18.43 -70.23 39.28
C TYR A 84 -19.72 -70.85 39.90
N ALA A 85 -20.67 -71.27 39.07
CA ALA A 85 -21.98 -71.73 39.54
C ALA A 85 -21.88 -72.93 40.49
N GLU A 86 -20.94 -73.84 40.22
CA GLU A 86 -20.68 -75.02 41.04
C GLU A 86 -20.16 -74.61 42.44
N GLU A 87 -19.25 -73.64 42.49
CA GLU A 87 -18.65 -73.13 43.73
C GLU A 87 -19.58 -72.26 44.55
N ILE A 88 -20.57 -71.62 43.93
CA ILE A 88 -21.61 -70.82 44.58
C ILE A 88 -22.69 -71.70 45.21
N SER A 89 -23.00 -72.84 44.57
CA SER A 89 -24.10 -73.72 45.01
C SER A 89 -23.87 -74.40 46.37
N CYS A 90 -22.61 -74.54 46.79
CA CYS A 90 -22.23 -75.25 48.01
C CYS A 90 -21.59 -74.28 49.02
N SER A 91 -22.26 -74.00 50.14
CA SER A 91 -21.75 -73.06 51.17
C SER A 91 -20.38 -73.43 51.76
N TYR A 92 -20.03 -74.72 51.78
CA TYR A 92 -18.76 -75.24 52.31
C TYR A 92 -18.08 -76.24 51.37
N GLY A 93 -18.43 -76.23 50.08
CA GLY A 93 -17.89 -77.19 49.10
C GLY A 93 -18.30 -78.65 49.38
N GLY A 94 -19.47 -78.86 49.98
CA GLY A 94 -19.97 -80.20 50.36
C GLY A 94 -19.38 -80.75 51.67
N TRP A 95 -18.63 -79.95 52.42
CA TRP A 95 -18.05 -80.32 53.72
C TRP A 95 -18.92 -79.88 54.90
N SER A 96 -18.68 -80.47 56.08
CA SER A 96 -19.28 -79.99 57.32
C SER A 96 -18.70 -78.62 57.69
N LYS A 97 -19.50 -77.76 58.35
CA LYS A 97 -19.04 -76.44 58.85
C LYS A 97 -17.78 -76.59 59.70
N GLN A 98 -17.71 -77.64 60.53
CA GLN A 98 -16.58 -77.93 61.41
C GLN A 98 -15.33 -78.36 60.64
N ASP A 99 -15.45 -79.29 59.68
CA ASP A 99 -14.30 -79.75 58.89
C ASP A 99 -13.78 -78.63 57.98
N HIS A 100 -14.66 -77.82 57.38
CA HIS A 100 -14.28 -76.66 56.58
C HIS A 100 -13.58 -75.60 57.43
N PHE A 101 -14.11 -75.27 58.61
CA PHE A 101 -13.51 -74.32 59.54
C PHE A 101 -12.14 -74.78 60.02
N HIS A 102 -12.02 -76.06 60.38
CA HIS A 102 -10.75 -76.65 60.76
C HIS A 102 -9.74 -76.60 59.61
N PHE A 103 -10.19 -76.89 58.38
CA PHE A 103 -9.36 -76.79 57.19
C PHE A 103 -8.89 -75.35 56.91
N THR A 104 -9.77 -74.36 57.03
CA THR A 104 -9.40 -72.94 56.84
C THR A 104 -8.40 -72.46 57.89
N CYS A 105 -8.64 -72.74 59.17
CA CYS A 105 -7.76 -72.32 60.25
C CYS A 105 -6.38 -72.96 60.13
N LEU A 106 -6.32 -74.25 59.78
CA LEU A 106 -5.05 -74.93 59.55
C LEU A 106 -4.30 -74.35 58.35
N MET A 107 -4.98 -74.02 57.24
CA MET A 107 -4.31 -73.35 56.10
C MET A 107 -3.71 -71.99 56.48
N GLU A 108 -4.37 -71.24 57.36
CA GLU A 108 -3.93 -69.91 57.83
C GLU A 108 -2.76 -69.97 58.81
N GLN A 109 -2.62 -71.04 59.59
CA GLN A 109 -1.49 -71.26 60.50
C GLN A 109 -0.14 -71.39 59.79
N TYR A 110 -0.13 -71.69 58.48
CA TYR A 110 1.11 -71.78 57.70
C TYR A 110 1.31 -70.50 56.86
N PRO A 111 2.37 -69.71 57.13
CA PRO A 111 2.73 -68.55 56.33
C PRO A 111 2.92 -68.86 54.83
N PRO A 112 2.51 -67.97 53.91
CA PRO A 112 2.67 -68.16 52.48
C PRO A 112 4.13 -68.22 52.01
N GLU A 113 5.08 -67.72 52.80
CA GLU A 113 6.51 -67.70 52.48
C GLU A 113 7.22 -69.05 52.71
N LEU A 114 6.55 -70.02 53.36
CA LEU A 114 7.14 -71.32 53.66
C LEU A 114 7.30 -72.19 52.40
N PRO A 115 8.49 -72.75 52.13
CA PRO A 115 8.67 -73.71 51.05
C PRO A 115 7.86 -74.98 51.34
N ASN A 116 7.27 -75.57 50.30
CA ASN A 116 6.42 -76.77 50.41
C ASN A 116 5.22 -76.64 51.37
N ARG A 117 4.73 -75.41 51.61
CA ARG A 117 3.54 -75.13 52.45
C ARG A 117 2.40 -76.12 52.21
N ARG A 118 2.06 -76.36 50.95
CA ARG A 118 1.01 -77.29 50.52
C ARG A 118 1.20 -78.71 51.05
N ALA A 119 2.41 -79.24 50.96
CA ALA A 119 2.69 -80.58 51.46
C ALA A 119 2.57 -80.65 52.98
N LEU A 120 3.00 -79.61 53.70
CA LEU A 120 3.01 -79.56 55.16
C LEU A 120 1.61 -79.54 55.77
N TYR A 121 0.73 -78.65 55.30
CA TYR A 121 -0.62 -78.62 55.85
C TYR A 121 -1.43 -79.84 55.38
N ILE A 122 -1.27 -80.35 54.16
CA ILE A 122 -1.98 -81.57 53.71
C ILE A 122 -1.56 -82.80 54.54
N ASP A 123 -0.27 -82.95 54.87
CA ASP A 123 0.18 -84.06 55.75
C ASP A 123 -0.44 -83.96 57.15
N ARG A 124 -0.53 -82.74 57.70
CA ARG A 124 -1.18 -82.50 58.99
C ARG A 124 -2.69 -82.77 58.94
N MET A 125 -3.37 -82.34 57.88
CA MET A 125 -4.81 -82.56 57.69
C MET A 125 -5.16 -84.04 57.61
N LEU A 126 -4.31 -84.86 56.98
CA LEU A 126 -4.52 -86.31 56.91
C LEU A 126 -4.46 -86.99 58.29
N ARG A 127 -3.81 -86.36 59.28
CA ARG A 127 -3.74 -86.85 60.67
C ARG A 127 -4.89 -86.32 61.52
N GLU A 128 -5.27 -85.06 61.33
CA GLU A 128 -6.33 -84.40 62.11
C GLU A 128 -7.75 -84.71 61.59
N ILE A 129 -7.90 -85.06 60.30
CA ILE A 129 -9.17 -85.41 59.63
C ILE A 129 -9.07 -86.80 58.97
N PRO A 130 -9.00 -87.89 59.74
CA PRO A 130 -8.73 -89.24 59.21
C PRO A 130 -9.86 -89.81 58.34
N HIS A 131 -11.08 -89.27 58.44
CA HIS A 131 -12.25 -89.67 57.64
C HIS A 131 -12.26 -89.09 56.22
N LYS A 132 -11.27 -88.27 55.84
CA LYS A 132 -11.16 -87.66 54.51
C LYS A 132 -9.88 -88.11 53.81
N GLY A 133 -10.00 -88.44 52.52
CA GLY A 133 -8.87 -88.85 51.69
C GLY A 133 -8.04 -87.67 51.18
N ARG A 134 -6.79 -87.92 50.78
CA ARG A 134 -5.91 -86.90 50.17
C ARG A 134 -6.52 -86.25 48.92
N ALA A 135 -7.22 -87.03 48.10
CA ALA A 135 -7.92 -86.52 46.91
C ALA A 135 -9.01 -85.50 47.28
N GLN A 136 -9.81 -85.81 48.32
CA GLN A 136 -10.88 -84.93 48.81
C GLN A 136 -10.32 -83.63 49.41
N LEU A 137 -9.18 -83.69 50.10
CA LEU A 137 -8.49 -82.49 50.61
C LEU A 137 -8.00 -81.57 49.48
N VAL A 138 -7.46 -82.16 48.40
CA VAL A 138 -7.02 -81.41 47.22
C VAL A 138 -8.20 -80.81 46.44
N GLU A 139 -9.30 -81.55 46.30
CA GLU A 139 -10.54 -81.05 45.69
C GLU A 139 -11.12 -79.87 46.49
N HIS A 140 -11.13 -79.98 47.83
CA HIS A 140 -11.59 -78.91 48.70
C HIS A 140 -10.65 -77.69 48.70
N GLU A 141 -9.34 -77.89 48.63
CA GLU A 141 -8.36 -76.81 48.43
C GLU A 141 -8.64 -76.04 47.13
N ASN A 142 -8.83 -76.76 46.03
CA ASN A 142 -9.13 -76.16 44.73
C ASN A 142 -10.45 -75.39 44.76
N TRP A 143 -11.50 -75.96 45.38
CA TRP A 143 -12.78 -75.27 45.59
C TRP A 143 -12.62 -74.01 46.42
N LEU A 144 -11.85 -74.07 47.52
CA LEU A 144 -11.63 -72.92 48.40
C LEU A 144 -10.87 -71.78 47.69
N LEU A 145 -9.85 -72.12 46.90
CA LEU A 145 -9.14 -71.15 46.07
C LEU A 145 -10.06 -70.54 45.00
N ALA A 146 -10.88 -71.37 44.34
CA ALA A 146 -11.86 -70.91 43.37
C ALA A 146 -12.91 -69.98 44.02
N HIS A 147 -13.44 -70.34 45.18
CA HIS A 147 -14.38 -69.53 45.95
C HIS A 147 -13.76 -68.19 46.41
N LYS A 148 -12.53 -68.19 46.94
CA LYS A 148 -11.80 -66.96 47.28
C LYS A 148 -11.56 -66.08 46.05
N SER A 149 -11.25 -66.69 44.90
CA SER A 149 -11.07 -65.95 43.64
C SER A 149 -12.37 -65.34 43.14
N TYR A 150 -13.49 -66.06 43.23
CA TYR A 150 -14.84 -65.59 42.91
C TYR A 150 -15.21 -64.38 43.77
N GLN A 151 -15.07 -64.49 45.09
CA GLN A 151 -15.37 -63.40 46.03
C GLN A 151 -14.51 -62.17 45.75
N SER A 152 -13.20 -62.36 45.53
CA SER A 152 -12.28 -61.27 45.24
C SER A 152 -12.63 -60.56 43.92
N GLN A 153 -12.95 -61.33 42.87
CA GLN A 153 -13.33 -60.77 41.57
C GLN A 153 -14.68 -60.05 41.65
N ARG A 154 -15.70 -60.67 42.26
CA ARG A 154 -17.01 -60.06 42.50
C ARG A 154 -16.87 -58.72 43.24
N HIS A 155 -16.08 -58.71 44.31
CA HIS A 155 -15.85 -57.50 45.09
C HIS A 155 -15.11 -56.42 44.28
N SER A 156 -14.10 -56.80 43.50
CA SER A 156 -13.41 -55.89 42.57
C SER A 156 -14.36 -55.26 41.56
N ILE A 157 -15.29 -56.05 41.00
CA ILE A 157 -16.30 -55.59 40.04
C ILE A 157 -17.26 -54.60 40.70
N LEU A 158 -17.75 -54.90 41.91
CA LEU A 158 -18.65 -54.00 42.64
C LEU A 158 -17.94 -52.67 42.99
N ARG A 159 -16.67 -52.71 43.39
CA ARG A 159 -15.87 -51.50 43.59
C ARG A 159 -15.62 -50.72 42.31
N ALA A 160 -15.42 -51.40 41.18
CA ALA A 160 -15.30 -50.75 39.88
C ALA A 160 -16.62 -50.09 39.47
N TRP A 161 -17.75 -50.79 39.65
CA TRP A 161 -19.08 -50.25 39.36
C TRP A 161 -19.39 -48.99 40.20
N SER A 162 -19.12 -49.01 41.50
CA SER A 162 -19.32 -47.82 42.35
C SER A 162 -18.48 -46.63 41.87
N ARG A 163 -17.20 -46.85 41.55
CA ARG A 163 -16.30 -45.78 41.08
C ARG A 163 -16.72 -45.24 39.72
N ASP A 164 -16.99 -46.12 38.76
CA ASP A 164 -17.41 -45.71 37.42
C ASP A 164 -18.73 -44.94 37.45
N ARG A 165 -19.62 -45.25 38.40
CA ARG A 165 -20.88 -44.54 38.60
C ARG A 165 -20.67 -43.14 39.18
N GLU A 166 -19.78 -43.00 40.16
CA GLU A 166 -19.35 -41.68 40.68
C GLU A 166 -18.67 -40.84 39.58
N ASP A 167 -17.79 -41.45 38.79
CA ASP A 167 -17.13 -40.79 37.66
C ASP A 167 -18.13 -40.37 36.58
N LEU A 168 -19.13 -41.21 36.29
CA LEU A 168 -20.18 -40.87 35.35
C LEU A 168 -21.01 -39.70 35.86
N LEU A 169 -21.37 -39.67 37.14
CA LEU A 169 -22.07 -38.53 37.77
C LEU A 169 -21.29 -37.22 37.59
N LEU A 170 -19.99 -37.23 37.86
CA LEU A 170 -19.13 -36.05 37.67
C LEU A 170 -19.08 -35.61 36.21
N LYS A 171 -19.03 -36.56 35.26
CA LYS A 171 -19.08 -36.25 33.83
C LYS A 171 -20.42 -35.67 33.43
N VAL A 172 -21.54 -36.21 33.91
CA VAL A 172 -22.89 -35.67 33.65
C VAL A 172 -22.98 -34.23 34.14
N GLN A 173 -22.56 -33.96 35.38
CA GLN A 173 -22.51 -32.61 35.94
C GLN A 173 -21.67 -31.66 35.08
N ALA A 174 -20.48 -32.08 34.64
CA ALA A 174 -19.64 -31.28 33.75
C ALA A 174 -20.31 -31.01 32.39
N THR A 175 -20.90 -32.03 31.75
CA THR A 175 -21.57 -31.86 30.45
C THR A 175 -22.77 -30.93 30.52
N PHE A 176 -23.53 -30.95 31.61
CA PHE A 176 -24.65 -30.02 31.80
C PHE A 176 -24.17 -28.60 32.10
N ALA A 177 -23.10 -28.44 32.87
CA ALA A 177 -22.46 -27.14 33.05
C ALA A 177 -21.96 -26.56 31.72
N ASP A 178 -21.31 -27.38 30.88
CA ASP A 178 -20.86 -26.98 29.55
C ASP A 178 -22.03 -26.59 28.63
N ALA A 179 -23.15 -27.32 28.71
CA ALA A 179 -24.36 -26.98 27.95
C ALA A 179 -24.94 -25.62 28.37
N TRP A 180 -24.93 -25.29 29.66
CA TRP A 180 -25.32 -23.97 30.18
C TRP A 180 -24.37 -22.86 29.71
N ILE A 181 -23.06 -23.10 29.75
CA ILE A 181 -22.05 -22.15 29.24
C ILE A 181 -22.30 -21.90 27.75
N ALA A 182 -22.52 -22.94 26.95
CA ALA A 182 -22.79 -22.82 25.52
C ALA A 182 -24.08 -22.03 25.22
N LEU A 183 -25.14 -22.24 26.01
CA LEU A 183 -26.39 -21.48 25.90
C LEU A 183 -26.13 -19.98 26.18
N GLU A 184 -25.40 -19.66 27.24
CA GLU A 184 -25.11 -18.28 27.62
C GLU A 184 -24.24 -17.58 26.58
N GLU A 185 -23.20 -18.26 26.07
CA GLU A 185 -22.41 -17.76 24.94
C GLU A 185 -23.28 -17.48 23.71
N HIS A 186 -24.24 -18.35 23.39
CA HIS A 186 -25.14 -18.14 22.27
C HIS A 186 -26.00 -16.89 22.46
N LYS A 187 -26.54 -16.67 23.68
CA LYS A 187 -27.27 -15.42 24.01
C LYS A 187 -26.38 -14.20 23.86
N GLN A 188 -25.14 -14.25 24.34
CA GLN A 188 -24.17 -13.15 24.20
C GLN A 188 -23.81 -12.86 22.74
N LYS A 189 -23.66 -13.89 21.92
CA LYS A 189 -23.44 -13.74 20.46
C LYS A 189 -24.63 -13.07 19.78
N LEU A 190 -25.85 -13.44 20.13
CA LEU A 190 -27.06 -12.78 19.63
C LEU A 190 -27.12 -11.31 20.05
N HIS A 191 -26.83 -11.01 21.32
CA HIS A 191 -26.80 -9.64 21.81
C HIS A 191 -25.75 -8.79 21.09
N THR A 192 -24.52 -9.30 20.95
CA THR A 192 -23.45 -8.64 20.20
C THR A 192 -23.85 -8.40 18.74
N ARG A 193 -24.51 -9.36 18.09
CA ARG A 193 -25.01 -9.20 16.72
C ARG A 193 -26.05 -8.08 16.62
N GLN A 194 -26.96 -7.98 17.58
CA GLN A 194 -27.94 -6.89 17.63
C GLN A 194 -27.27 -5.53 17.83
N GLN A 195 -26.30 -5.43 18.74
CA GLN A 195 -25.52 -4.20 18.94
C GLN A 195 -24.77 -3.78 17.66
N GLN A 196 -24.13 -4.73 16.98
CA GLN A 196 -23.47 -4.46 15.70
C GLN A 196 -24.44 -3.95 14.64
N GLN A 197 -25.65 -4.52 14.56
CA GLN A 197 -26.68 -4.04 13.64
C GLN A 197 -27.08 -2.59 13.94
N GLN A 198 -27.24 -2.22 15.22
CA GLN A 198 -27.53 -0.83 15.62
C GLN A 198 -26.39 0.11 15.22
N ILE A 199 -25.13 -0.26 15.50
CA ILE A 199 -23.96 0.54 15.10
C ILE A 199 -23.92 0.72 13.58
N CYS A 200 -24.17 -0.34 12.81
CA CYS A 200 -24.22 -0.25 11.35
C CYS A 200 -25.32 0.70 10.86
N GLN A 201 -26.49 0.70 11.50
CA GLN A 201 -27.59 1.62 11.19
C GLN A 201 -27.18 3.08 11.48
N GLU A 202 -26.63 3.36 12.67
CA GLU A 202 -26.15 4.69 13.03
C GLU A 202 -25.06 5.20 12.08
N LEU A 203 -24.12 4.33 11.69
CA LEU A 203 -23.07 4.67 10.73
C LEU A 203 -23.65 4.95 9.35
N TYR A 204 -24.64 4.17 8.93
CA TYR A 204 -25.32 4.38 7.66
C TYR A 204 -26.01 5.75 7.62
N GLU A 205 -26.73 6.13 8.68
CA GLU A 205 -27.35 7.46 8.82
C GLU A 205 -26.32 8.58 8.76
N LYS A 206 -25.19 8.44 9.47
CA LYS A 206 -24.07 9.41 9.41
C LYS A 206 -23.49 9.55 8.01
N VAL A 207 -23.34 8.44 7.28
CA VAL A 207 -22.85 8.45 5.89
C VAL A 207 -23.86 9.12 4.96
N LEU A 208 -25.16 8.90 5.14
CA LEU A 208 -26.20 9.60 4.38
C LEU A 208 -26.14 11.11 4.63
N ALA A 209 -26.11 11.54 5.88
CA ALA A 209 -25.99 12.95 6.23
C ALA A 209 -24.72 13.58 5.63
N PHE A 210 -23.59 12.87 5.66
CA PHE A 210 -22.36 13.34 5.03
C PHE A 210 -22.47 13.46 3.51
N ARG A 211 -23.18 12.53 2.85
CA ARG A 211 -23.43 12.62 1.39
C ARG A 211 -24.28 13.84 1.05
N GLU A 212 -25.32 14.11 1.83
CA GLU A 212 -26.18 15.30 1.65
C GLU A 212 -25.36 16.59 1.81
N GLN A 213 -24.59 16.71 2.89
CA GLN A 213 -23.70 17.85 3.12
C GLN A 213 -22.68 18.02 1.98
N LYS A 214 -22.13 16.93 1.46
CA LYS A 214 -21.19 16.98 0.33
C LYS A 214 -21.86 17.43 -0.97
N LEU A 215 -23.09 16.98 -1.23
CA LEU A 215 -23.87 17.41 -2.38
C LEU A 215 -24.22 18.90 -2.28
N GLU A 216 -24.63 19.38 -1.11
CA GLU A 216 -24.90 20.80 -0.87
C GLU A 216 -23.63 21.65 -1.09
N ALA A 217 -22.49 21.22 -0.54
CA ALA A 217 -21.21 21.89 -0.74
C ALA A 217 -20.83 21.98 -2.23
N LEU A 218 -21.05 20.93 -3.01
CA LEU A 218 -20.80 20.93 -4.46
C LEU A 218 -21.73 21.90 -5.19
N GLN A 219 -23.01 21.96 -4.81
CA GLN A 219 -23.96 22.91 -5.39
C GLN A 219 -23.55 24.37 -5.11
N LEU A 220 -23.14 24.67 -3.88
CA LEU A 220 -22.66 26.00 -3.50
C LEU A 220 -21.37 26.37 -4.26
N GLN A 221 -20.42 25.44 -4.40
CA GLN A 221 -19.21 25.67 -5.19
C GLN A 221 -19.51 25.96 -6.66
N ALA A 222 -20.44 25.21 -7.25
CA ALA A 222 -20.89 25.43 -8.63
C ALA A 222 -21.56 26.81 -8.79
N ALA A 223 -22.37 27.23 -7.82
CA ALA A 223 -23.01 28.55 -7.82
C ALA A 223 -21.97 29.69 -7.73
N ILE A 224 -20.97 29.56 -6.86
CA ILE A 224 -19.87 30.53 -6.73
C ILE A 224 -19.07 30.60 -8.04
N ALA A 225 -18.74 29.46 -8.65
CA ALA A 225 -18.02 29.41 -9.91
C ALA A 225 -18.80 30.09 -11.05
N ALA A 226 -20.10 29.80 -11.16
CA ALA A 226 -20.97 30.43 -12.15
C ALA A 226 -21.09 31.95 -11.95
N TRP A 227 -21.11 32.41 -10.70
CA TRP A 227 -21.10 33.84 -10.38
C TRP A 227 -19.79 34.51 -10.81
N LYS A 228 -18.64 33.92 -10.47
CA LYS A 228 -17.32 34.41 -10.90
C LYS A 228 -17.19 34.46 -12.42
N GLU A 229 -17.64 33.42 -13.12
CA GLU A 229 -17.60 33.37 -14.58
C GLU A 229 -18.47 34.49 -15.22
N LYS A 230 -19.64 34.77 -14.64
CA LYS A 230 -20.49 35.90 -15.06
C LYS A 230 -19.80 37.24 -14.83
N GLU A 231 -19.15 37.41 -13.68
CA GLU A 231 -18.41 38.63 -13.34
C GLU A 231 -17.21 38.84 -14.28
N GLU A 232 -16.43 37.79 -14.56
CA GLU A 232 -15.33 37.82 -15.53
C GLU A 232 -15.83 38.16 -16.94
N LYS A 233 -16.91 37.52 -17.39
CA LYS A 233 -17.55 37.83 -18.69
C LYS A 233 -18.05 39.27 -18.75
N ALA A 234 -18.63 39.80 -17.67
CA ALA A 234 -19.08 41.18 -17.59
C ALA A 234 -17.89 42.17 -17.63
N SER A 235 -16.82 41.88 -16.89
CA SER A 235 -15.58 42.65 -16.88
C SER A 235 -14.92 42.69 -18.26
N LEU A 236 -14.81 41.53 -18.93
CA LEU A 236 -14.30 41.44 -20.30
C LEU A 236 -15.14 42.26 -21.29
N LYS A 237 -16.48 42.15 -21.22
CA LYS A 237 -17.38 42.97 -22.07
C LYS A 237 -17.22 44.46 -21.80
N ALA A 238 -17.10 44.86 -20.53
CA ALA A 238 -16.88 46.26 -20.15
C ALA A 238 -15.51 46.77 -20.64
N ALA A 239 -14.45 45.96 -20.55
CA ALA A 239 -13.13 46.29 -21.05
C ALA A 239 -13.12 46.45 -22.59
N GLN A 240 -13.77 45.54 -23.31
CA GLN A 240 -13.95 45.62 -24.76
C GLN A 240 -14.73 46.89 -25.16
N ALA A 241 -15.81 47.22 -24.45
CA ALA A 241 -16.58 48.44 -24.69
C ALA A 241 -15.74 49.70 -24.48
N LYS A 242 -14.96 49.78 -23.39
CA LYS A 242 -14.02 50.88 -23.14
C LYS A 242 -12.95 50.98 -24.23
N GLN A 243 -12.43 49.85 -24.72
CA GLN A 243 -11.44 49.85 -25.80
C GLN A 243 -12.04 50.34 -27.13
N LYS A 244 -13.28 49.93 -27.45
CA LYS A 244 -14.01 50.44 -28.63
C LYS A 244 -14.20 51.95 -28.56
N GLN A 245 -14.68 52.48 -27.42
CA GLN A 245 -14.82 53.92 -27.21
C GLN A 245 -13.50 54.68 -27.36
N LYS A 246 -12.38 54.13 -26.85
CA LYS A 246 -11.05 54.74 -27.05
C LYS A 246 -10.65 54.76 -28.53
N ARG A 247 -10.89 53.67 -29.27
CA ARG A 247 -10.59 53.57 -30.70
C ARG A 247 -11.41 54.58 -31.52
N GLU A 248 -12.69 54.75 -31.20
CA GLU A 248 -13.56 55.75 -31.85
C GLU A 248 -13.04 57.17 -31.63
N LYS A 249 -12.71 57.54 -30.39
CA LYS A 249 -12.11 58.85 -30.08
C LYS A 249 -10.79 59.10 -30.80
N ILE A 250 -9.94 58.09 -30.93
CA ILE A 250 -8.68 58.19 -31.69
C ILE A 250 -8.97 58.38 -33.18
N LYS A 251 -9.92 57.61 -33.72
CA LYS A 251 -10.32 57.72 -35.14
C LYS A 251 -10.86 59.11 -35.47
N GLU A 252 -11.68 59.69 -34.59
CA GLU A 252 -12.17 61.07 -34.73
C GLU A 252 -11.01 62.08 -34.72
N LYS A 253 -10.06 61.95 -33.79
CA LYS A 253 -8.87 62.81 -33.76
C LYS A 253 -8.01 62.71 -35.02
N ILE A 254 -7.81 61.49 -35.52
CA ILE A 254 -7.06 61.25 -36.77
C ILE A 254 -7.76 61.97 -37.94
N LYS A 255 -9.08 61.81 -38.08
CA LYS A 255 -9.85 62.52 -39.13
C LYS A 255 -9.67 64.03 -39.04
N THR A 256 -9.82 64.61 -37.84
CA THR A 256 -9.65 66.06 -37.68
C THR A 256 -8.24 66.53 -38.03
N TYR A 257 -7.22 65.72 -37.72
CA TYR A 257 -5.83 66.03 -38.05
C TYR A 257 -5.55 65.91 -39.56
N GLU A 258 -6.09 64.87 -40.21
CA GLU A 258 -6.01 64.70 -41.66
C GLU A 258 -6.66 65.87 -42.40
N GLU A 259 -7.85 66.30 -41.97
CA GLU A 259 -8.54 67.47 -42.53
C GLU A 259 -7.72 68.77 -42.36
N GLN A 260 -7.12 68.98 -41.19
CA GLN A 260 -6.21 70.12 -40.95
C GLN A 260 -5.00 70.08 -41.87
N LYS A 261 -4.36 68.91 -41.99
CA LYS A 261 -3.19 68.72 -42.85
C LYS A 261 -3.51 68.94 -44.33
N MET A 262 -4.70 68.53 -44.78
CA MET A 262 -5.16 68.80 -46.14
C MET A 262 -5.33 70.30 -46.40
N LYS A 263 -5.94 71.04 -45.46
CA LYS A 263 -6.07 72.51 -45.58
C LYS A 263 -4.71 73.21 -45.62
N GLU A 264 -3.79 72.83 -44.75
CA GLU A 264 -2.43 73.39 -44.74
C GLU A 264 -1.69 73.14 -46.06
N ALA A 265 -1.86 71.95 -46.65
CA ALA A 265 -1.29 71.60 -47.95
C ALA A 265 -1.92 72.41 -49.09
N GLU A 266 -3.25 72.62 -49.08
CA GLU A 266 -3.94 73.47 -50.06
C GLU A 266 -3.47 74.93 -49.98
N GLU A 267 -3.34 75.48 -48.78
CA GLU A 267 -2.81 76.83 -48.57
C GLU A 267 -1.35 76.97 -49.03
N ALA A 268 -0.51 75.97 -48.73
CA ALA A 268 0.87 75.95 -49.19
C ALA A 268 0.96 75.89 -50.72
N ALA A 269 0.14 75.03 -51.36
CA ALA A 269 0.09 74.93 -52.81
C ALA A 269 -0.38 76.25 -53.46
N LEU A 270 -1.32 76.97 -52.83
CA LEU A 270 -1.75 78.29 -53.31
C LEU A 270 -0.61 79.32 -53.23
N ARG A 271 0.13 79.34 -52.11
CA ARG A 271 1.31 80.21 -51.94
C ARG A 271 2.41 79.89 -52.95
N GLU A 272 2.66 78.61 -53.23
CA GLU A 272 3.65 78.19 -54.23
C GLU A 272 3.23 78.59 -55.65
N ARG A 273 1.93 78.48 -56.00
CA ARG A 273 1.41 78.98 -57.29
C ARG A 273 1.60 80.48 -57.44
N GLN A 274 1.23 81.26 -56.42
CA GLN A 274 1.43 82.71 -56.43
C GLN A 274 2.91 83.08 -56.61
N ARG A 275 3.81 82.40 -55.90
CA ARG A 275 5.26 82.62 -56.03
C ARG A 275 5.79 82.24 -57.42
N LEU A 276 5.23 81.20 -58.04
CA LEU A 276 5.59 80.79 -59.40
C LEU A 276 5.15 81.83 -60.43
N GLU A 277 3.94 82.39 -60.29
CA GLU A 277 3.43 83.48 -61.14
C GLU A 277 4.30 84.74 -61.03
N GLU A 278 4.68 85.15 -59.81
CA GLU A 278 5.59 86.29 -59.60
C GLU A 278 6.97 86.08 -60.26
N LEU A 279 7.50 84.86 -60.20
CA LEU A 279 8.76 84.52 -60.86
C LEU A 279 8.64 84.54 -62.38
N GLN A 280 7.52 84.07 -62.93
CA GLN A 280 7.27 84.13 -64.37
C GLN A 280 7.21 85.56 -64.90
N ILE A 281 6.59 86.49 -64.16
CA ILE A 281 6.56 87.91 -64.52
C ILE A 281 7.99 88.49 -64.56
N LYS A 282 8.79 88.24 -63.52
CA LYS A 282 10.19 88.70 -63.46
C LYS A 282 11.04 88.13 -64.61
N LEU A 283 10.85 86.86 -64.95
CA LEU A 283 11.54 86.22 -66.07
C LEU A 283 11.10 86.82 -67.42
N ALA A 284 9.81 87.15 -67.59
CA ALA A 284 9.32 87.80 -68.79
C ALA A 284 9.89 89.22 -68.96
N GLU A 285 9.98 89.99 -67.87
CA GLU A 285 10.62 91.31 -67.86
C GLU A 285 12.10 91.23 -68.23
N GLN A 286 12.84 90.26 -67.68
CA GLN A 286 14.24 90.03 -68.04
C GLN A 286 14.40 89.60 -69.50
N ALA A 287 13.47 88.77 -70.02
CA ALA A 287 13.52 88.31 -71.41
C ALA A 287 13.39 89.46 -72.43
N GLU A 288 12.58 90.48 -72.15
CA GLU A 288 12.50 91.67 -73.02
C GLU A 288 13.81 92.48 -73.00
N LEU A 289 14.40 92.70 -71.82
CA LEU A 289 15.69 93.39 -71.69
C LEU A 289 16.84 92.62 -72.37
N ASP A 290 16.84 91.29 -72.27
CA ASP A 290 17.84 90.46 -72.92
C ASP A 290 17.64 90.40 -74.45
N LYS A 291 16.41 90.44 -74.96
CA LYS A 291 16.15 90.60 -76.41
C LYS A 291 16.76 91.88 -76.97
N GLU A 292 16.62 93.00 -76.27
CA GLU A 292 17.22 94.27 -76.68
C GLU A 292 18.76 94.23 -76.64
N ARG A 293 19.36 93.65 -75.59
CA ARG A 293 20.81 93.46 -75.50
C ARG A 293 21.36 92.58 -76.61
N VAL A 294 20.65 91.51 -76.98
CA VAL A 294 21.06 90.61 -78.07
C VAL A 294 21.03 91.35 -79.41
N LYS A 295 19.96 92.11 -79.72
CA LYS A 295 19.88 92.93 -80.93
C LYS A 295 21.02 93.94 -81.03
N PHE A 296 21.33 94.66 -79.95
CA PHE A 296 22.46 95.59 -79.91
C PHE A 296 23.81 94.90 -80.17
N ARG A 297 24.01 93.68 -79.65
CA ARG A 297 25.22 92.89 -79.90
C ARG A 297 25.32 92.42 -81.35
N GLU A 298 24.22 92.02 -81.95
CA GLU A 298 24.15 91.63 -83.37
C GLU A 298 24.52 92.80 -84.28
N GLU A 299 24.01 94.00 -84.01
CA GLU A 299 24.34 95.22 -84.77
C GLU A 299 25.83 95.58 -84.65
N ARG A 300 26.39 95.54 -83.44
CA ARG A 300 27.83 95.77 -83.20
C ARG A 300 28.73 94.73 -83.87
N LEU A 301 28.30 93.48 -83.96
CA LEU A 301 29.06 92.45 -84.67
C LEU A 301 29.08 92.72 -86.18
N LYS A 302 27.94 93.09 -86.78
CA LYS A 302 27.86 93.47 -88.20
C LYS A 302 28.77 94.65 -88.54
N GLU A 303 28.81 95.70 -87.69
CA GLU A 303 29.73 96.83 -87.86
C GLU A 303 31.20 96.40 -87.87
N LYS A 304 31.60 95.52 -86.94
CA LYS A 304 32.97 94.99 -86.89
C LYS A 304 33.32 94.14 -88.11
N GLU A 305 32.39 93.35 -88.62
CA GLU A 305 32.60 92.53 -89.82
C GLU A 305 32.83 93.38 -91.06
N ILE A 306 32.09 94.50 -91.21
CA ILE A 306 32.27 95.44 -92.33
C ILE A 306 33.66 96.10 -92.25
N LEU A 307 34.05 96.60 -91.07
CA LEU A 307 35.37 97.21 -90.87
C LEU A 307 36.51 96.22 -91.13
N LYS A 308 36.34 94.96 -90.73
CA LYS A 308 37.35 93.90 -90.95
C LYS A 308 37.50 93.57 -92.43
N LYS A 309 36.42 93.59 -93.23
CA LYS A 309 36.49 93.40 -94.69
C LYS A 309 37.25 94.53 -95.38
N GLN A 310 36.98 95.77 -95.00
CA GLN A 310 37.67 96.95 -95.56
C GLN A 310 39.17 96.92 -95.25
N ALA A 311 39.56 96.62 -94.01
CA ALA A 311 40.97 96.48 -93.63
C ALA A 311 41.69 95.33 -94.36
N LEU A 312 40.97 94.25 -94.69
CA LEU A 312 41.54 93.13 -95.45
C LEU A 312 41.82 93.52 -96.91
N GLU A 313 40.92 94.28 -97.54
CA GLU A 313 41.11 94.76 -98.92
C GLU A 313 42.32 95.70 -99.02
N GLU A 314 42.47 96.65 -98.08
CA GLU A 314 43.62 97.56 -98.03
C GLU A 314 44.95 96.82 -97.81
N ALA A 315 44.96 95.79 -96.95
CA ALA A 315 46.15 94.97 -96.70
C ALA A 315 46.57 94.16 -97.94
N MET A 316 45.60 93.60 -98.68
CA MET A 316 45.84 92.85 -99.92
C MET A 316 46.43 93.73 -101.03
N GLU A 317 46.05 95.00 -101.10
CA GLU A 317 46.65 95.95 -102.04
C GLU A 317 48.11 96.27 -101.68
N ALA A 318 48.40 96.47 -100.39
CA ALA A 318 49.75 96.73 -99.90
C ALA A 318 50.70 95.53 -100.07
N GLU A 319 50.22 94.30 -99.88
CA GLU A 319 51.03 93.09 -100.08
C GLU A 319 51.43 92.91 -101.54
N LYS A 320 50.52 93.18 -102.50
CA LYS A 320 50.84 93.13 -103.93
C LYS A 320 51.92 94.13 -104.33
N GLU A 321 51.96 95.31 -103.70
CA GLU A 321 53.05 96.26 -103.92
C GLU A 321 54.39 95.80 -103.31
N LYS A 322 54.32 95.08 -102.19
CA LYS A 322 55.50 94.59 -101.45
C LYS A 322 56.12 93.35 -102.10
N GLU A 323 55.33 92.41 -102.61
CA GLU A 323 55.83 91.24 -103.35
C GLU A 323 56.61 91.65 -104.61
N ARG A 324 56.10 92.65 -105.35
CA ARG A 324 56.82 93.24 -106.49
C ARG A 324 58.20 93.81 -106.13
N ARG A 325 58.41 94.22 -104.87
CA ARG A 325 59.72 94.66 -104.36
C ARG A 325 60.58 93.49 -103.91
N LEU A 326 60.01 92.45 -103.30
CA LEU A 326 60.74 91.32 -102.74
C LEU A 326 61.20 90.30 -103.78
N ASP A 327 60.46 90.11 -104.87
CA ASP A 327 60.90 89.22 -105.96
C ASP A 327 62.18 89.73 -106.63
N LYS A 328 62.38 91.04 -106.68
CA LYS A 328 63.66 91.65 -107.11
C LYS A 328 64.85 91.31 -106.19
N LEU A 329 64.58 90.96 -104.93
CA LEU A 329 65.61 90.66 -103.92
C LEU A 329 65.86 89.15 -103.80
N ARG A 330 64.82 88.32 -103.93
CA ARG A 330 64.91 86.85 -103.81
C ARG A 330 65.71 86.18 -104.93
N GLU A 331 65.85 86.84 -106.08
CA GLU A 331 66.70 86.37 -107.17
C GLU A 331 68.21 86.37 -106.79
N GLN A 332 68.60 86.94 -105.64
CA GLN A 332 70.01 87.04 -105.29
C GLN A 332 70.58 85.89 -104.42
N VAL A 333 69.81 85.09 -103.61
CA VAL A 333 70.43 84.15 -102.62
C VAL A 333 69.49 83.03 -102.02
N GLU A 334 69.73 81.67 -102.08
CA GLU A 334 69.18 80.66 -101.07
C GLU A 334 69.57 79.11 -101.12
N VAL A 335 69.56 78.32 -99.96
CA VAL A 335 69.63 76.79 -99.71
C VAL A 335 69.17 76.24 -98.25
N HIS A 336 68.92 74.89 -97.94
CA HIS A 336 68.10 74.19 -96.80
C HIS A 336 68.43 72.72 -96.19
N VAL A 337 67.76 72.16 -95.06
CA VAL A 337 67.26 70.70 -94.63
C VAL A 337 67.05 70.22 -93.05
N GLU A 338 66.29 69.08 -92.64
CA GLU A 338 65.93 68.38 -91.26
C GLU A 338 65.55 66.76 -91.09
N ALA A 339 65.10 66.11 -89.88
CA ALA A 339 64.83 64.60 -89.47
C ALA A 339 63.78 64.09 -88.26
N ASP A 340 63.65 62.77 -87.76
CA ASP A 340 62.44 61.84 -87.29
C ASP A 340 62.34 60.95 -85.87
N PRO A 341 61.23 60.18 -85.41
CA PRO A 341 60.94 59.52 -84.03
C PRO A 341 60.29 58.05 -83.82
N GLU A 342 60.42 57.35 -82.63
CA GLU A 342 59.79 55.97 -82.34
C GLU A 342 59.45 55.48 -80.86
N ARG A 343 59.27 56.33 -79.83
CA ARG A 343 59.39 55.96 -78.37
C ARG A 343 58.19 55.29 -77.58
N VAL A 344 57.07 54.83 -78.14
CA VAL A 344 55.75 54.94 -77.41
C VAL A 344 55.03 53.69 -76.80
N LEU A 345 55.43 52.39 -76.86
CA LEU A 345 54.45 51.25 -76.64
C LEU A 345 54.73 50.05 -75.62
N ARG A 346 54.63 50.09 -74.25
CA ARG A 346 54.60 48.86 -73.33
C ARG A 346 53.92 48.96 -71.89
N PRO A 347 53.29 47.89 -71.24
CA PRO A 347 52.55 47.89 -69.90
C PRO A 347 53.08 47.03 -68.66
N THR A 348 52.43 47.07 -67.44
CA THR A 348 52.98 46.79 -66.04
C THR A 348 52.19 45.91 -64.97
N GLN A 349 52.74 45.77 -63.72
CA GLN A 349 52.63 44.70 -62.67
C GLN A 349 51.40 44.54 -61.73
N ALA A 350 50.45 45.47 -61.62
CA ALA A 350 49.41 45.44 -60.56
C ALA A 350 48.39 44.27 -60.68
N THR A 351 48.33 43.62 -61.84
CA THR A 351 47.34 42.59 -62.19
C THR A 351 47.65 41.22 -61.57
N GLN A 352 48.86 40.98 -61.05
CA GLN A 352 49.29 39.67 -60.54
C GLN A 352 48.87 39.34 -59.08
N ALA A 353 48.52 40.32 -58.24
CA ALA A 353 48.35 40.10 -56.80
C ALA A 353 46.97 39.57 -56.33
N ARG A 354 45.93 39.56 -57.18
CA ARG A 354 44.55 39.22 -56.77
C ARG A 354 44.22 37.71 -56.70
N GLN A 355 45.11 36.83 -57.15
CA GLN A 355 44.78 35.39 -57.29
C GLN A 355 45.06 34.53 -56.03
N ALA A 356 45.59 35.08 -54.94
CA ALA A 356 46.09 34.29 -53.79
C ALA A 356 45.16 34.15 -52.56
N SER A 357 44.03 34.87 -52.45
CA SER A 357 43.27 35.03 -51.19
C SER A 357 42.01 34.18 -51.01
N VAL A 358 41.84 33.08 -51.76
CA VAL A 358 40.56 32.34 -51.85
C VAL A 358 40.49 31.09 -50.94
N TYR A 359 41.59 30.65 -50.32
CA TYR A 359 41.66 29.35 -49.62
C TYR A 359 41.41 29.39 -48.09
N ASP A 360 41.32 30.54 -47.44
CA ASP A 360 41.16 30.64 -45.96
C ASP A 360 39.69 30.67 -45.48
N ASP A 361 38.71 30.98 -46.36
CA ASP A 361 37.32 31.25 -45.95
C ASP A 361 36.42 30.00 -45.75
N GLU A 362 36.88 28.78 -46.07
CA GLU A 362 36.05 27.56 -46.03
C GLU A 362 35.96 26.87 -44.64
N LEU A 363 36.82 27.22 -43.67
CA LEU A 363 36.86 26.57 -42.34
C LEU A 363 35.94 27.20 -41.28
N GLU A 364 35.44 28.42 -41.48
CA GLU A 364 34.66 29.16 -40.46
C GLU A 364 33.13 28.88 -40.48
N LEU A 365 32.63 28.10 -41.44
CA LEU A 365 31.19 27.86 -41.63
C LEU A 365 30.57 26.74 -40.77
N GLN A 366 31.36 26.04 -39.93
CA GLN A 366 30.87 24.92 -39.09
C GLN A 366 30.67 25.23 -37.60
N HIS A 367 30.72 26.50 -37.18
CA HIS A 367 30.35 26.89 -35.80
C HIS A 367 28.95 27.52 -35.74
N PRO A 368 28.09 27.15 -34.78
CA PRO A 368 26.81 27.81 -34.58
C PRO A 368 27.02 29.28 -34.17
N LEU A 369 26.22 30.19 -34.74
CA LEU A 369 26.27 31.65 -34.49
C LEU A 369 26.11 32.07 -33.03
N PHE A 370 25.60 31.18 -32.15
CA PHE A 370 25.43 31.44 -30.71
C PHE A 370 25.85 30.22 -29.88
N ASN A 371 26.52 30.46 -28.75
CA ASN A 371 26.80 29.42 -27.75
C ASN A 371 25.51 29.04 -27.02
N VAL A 372 25.07 27.79 -27.20
CA VAL A 372 23.92 27.24 -26.47
C VAL A 372 24.38 26.76 -25.10
N TYR A 373 24.08 27.53 -24.05
CA TYR A 373 24.33 27.11 -22.66
C TYR A 373 23.21 26.19 -22.18
N GLY A 374 23.37 24.89 -22.39
CA GLY A 374 22.46 23.85 -21.89
C GLY A 374 23.04 23.04 -20.73
N TYR A 375 22.18 22.27 -20.06
CA TYR A 375 22.63 21.23 -19.15
C TYR A 375 23.01 19.99 -19.96
N GLU A 376 24.27 19.57 -19.86
CA GLU A 376 24.69 18.25 -20.35
C GLU A 376 24.16 17.16 -19.40
N ASP A 377 23.77 16.00 -19.93
CA ASP A 377 23.32 14.85 -19.13
C ASP A 377 24.30 14.48 -18.01
N ARG A 378 25.61 14.64 -18.26
CA ARG A 378 26.65 14.44 -17.25
C ARG A 378 26.52 15.40 -16.07
N LYS A 379 26.15 16.66 -16.33
CA LYS A 379 25.93 17.67 -15.29
C LYS A 379 24.66 17.36 -14.50
N VAL A 380 23.59 16.89 -15.14
CA VAL A 380 22.33 16.51 -14.47
C VAL A 380 22.52 15.25 -13.59
N SER A 381 23.17 14.22 -14.13
CA SER A 381 23.45 12.95 -13.41
C SER A 381 24.42 13.10 -12.22
N SER A 382 25.20 14.19 -12.19
CA SER A 382 26.12 14.48 -11.08
C SER A 382 25.43 14.99 -9.82
N ASP A 383 24.14 15.37 -9.88
CA ASP A 383 23.40 15.88 -8.72
C ASP A 383 23.17 14.76 -7.67
N PRO A 384 23.68 14.93 -6.43
CA PRO A 384 23.45 13.97 -5.34
C PRO A 384 21.98 13.70 -5.05
N ARG A 385 21.09 14.69 -5.23
CA ARG A 385 19.65 14.54 -4.99
C ARG A 385 19.04 13.57 -5.99
N LEU A 386 19.39 13.72 -7.26
CA LEU A 386 18.90 12.84 -8.33
C LEU A 386 19.39 11.41 -8.11
N ARG A 387 20.65 11.22 -7.71
CA ARG A 387 21.21 9.89 -7.41
C ARG A 387 20.52 9.21 -6.23
N VAL A 388 20.27 9.95 -5.15
CA VAL A 388 19.58 9.42 -3.96
C VAL A 388 18.11 9.10 -4.28
N GLU A 389 17.45 9.96 -5.06
CA GLU A 389 16.06 9.73 -5.49
C GLU A 389 15.93 8.50 -6.39
N GLN A 390 16.83 8.34 -7.37
CA GLN A 390 16.90 7.16 -8.23
C GLN A 390 17.17 5.89 -7.41
N ALA A 391 18.07 5.94 -6.42
CA ALA A 391 18.33 4.82 -5.52
C ALA A 391 17.09 4.45 -4.68
N LEU A 392 16.35 5.44 -4.18
CA LEU A 392 15.10 5.23 -3.43
C LEU A 392 13.97 4.70 -4.31
N ARG A 393 13.89 5.11 -5.59
CA ARG A 393 12.96 4.52 -6.57
C ARG A 393 13.31 3.07 -6.90
N ASN A 394 14.60 2.78 -7.13
CA ASN A 394 15.06 1.42 -7.39
C ASN A 394 14.81 0.49 -6.21
N ALA A 395 14.87 1.00 -4.97
CA ALA A 395 14.52 0.27 -3.76
C ALA A 395 13.00 0.24 -3.47
N GLY A 396 12.16 0.89 -4.27
CA GLY A 396 10.71 0.96 -4.06
C GLY A 396 10.26 1.87 -2.90
N LEU A 397 11.18 2.58 -2.24
CA LEU A 397 10.93 3.34 -1.01
C LEU A 397 10.53 4.81 -1.24
N HIS A 398 10.44 5.27 -2.49
CA HIS A 398 10.21 6.67 -2.86
C HIS A 398 8.96 7.35 -2.24
N GLN A 399 7.91 6.59 -1.88
CA GLN A 399 6.69 7.13 -1.25
C GLN A 399 6.73 7.12 0.29
N SER A 400 7.75 6.51 0.89
CA SER A 400 7.85 6.38 2.35
C SER A 400 8.15 7.71 3.04
N GLU A 401 7.74 7.82 4.31
CA GLU A 401 8.13 8.94 5.19
C GLU A 401 9.66 9.04 5.31
N TYR A 402 10.34 7.90 5.26
CA TYR A 402 11.79 7.79 5.27
C TYR A 402 12.44 8.46 4.05
N ALA A 403 11.92 8.21 2.84
CA ALA A 403 12.39 8.88 1.63
C ALA A 403 12.17 10.40 1.69
N ARG A 404 11.01 10.85 2.21
CA ARG A 404 10.74 12.28 2.43
C ARG A 404 11.78 12.90 3.37
N LYS A 405 12.07 12.24 4.50
CA LYS A 405 13.08 12.70 5.47
C LYS A 405 14.48 12.77 4.87
N ILE A 406 14.90 11.73 4.14
CA ILE A 406 16.23 11.72 3.51
C ILE A 406 16.35 12.82 2.47
N LEU A 407 15.39 12.96 1.56
CA LEU A 407 15.45 13.97 0.50
C LEU A 407 15.47 15.39 1.05
N THR A 408 14.85 15.65 2.21
CA THR A 408 14.96 16.97 2.88
C THR A 408 16.36 17.28 3.39
N HIS A 409 17.15 16.26 3.74
CA HIS A 409 18.50 16.44 4.28
C HIS A 409 19.59 16.46 3.20
N VAL A 410 19.31 16.05 1.96
CA VAL A 410 20.30 16.10 0.87
C VAL A 410 20.48 17.53 0.35
N GLN A 411 21.68 18.08 0.57
CA GLN A 411 22.04 19.41 0.09
C GLN A 411 22.24 19.41 -1.43
N PRO A 412 21.85 20.50 -2.14
CA PRO A 412 22.14 20.63 -3.56
C PRO A 412 23.64 20.90 -3.76
N PRO A 413 24.20 20.56 -4.94
CA PRO A 413 25.62 20.80 -5.24
C PRO A 413 25.97 22.30 -5.23
N GLN A 414 25.01 23.16 -5.54
CA GLN A 414 25.14 24.60 -5.40
C GLN A 414 24.03 25.12 -4.46
N GLN A 415 24.43 25.73 -3.36
CA GLN A 415 23.46 26.35 -2.45
C GLN A 415 22.74 27.49 -3.17
N PRO A 416 21.41 27.64 -2.98
CA PRO A 416 20.69 28.76 -3.52
C PRO A 416 21.32 30.06 -3.03
N ARG A 417 21.41 31.05 -3.92
CA ARG A 417 21.99 32.35 -3.56
C ARG A 417 21.18 32.97 -2.42
N LYS A 418 21.84 33.73 -1.54
CA LYS A 418 21.25 34.25 -0.29
C LYS A 418 20.01 35.13 -0.52
N ASP A 419 19.92 35.79 -1.68
CA ASP A 419 18.83 36.62 -2.18
C ASP A 419 17.61 35.83 -2.67
N GLN A 420 17.74 34.52 -2.91
CA GLN A 420 16.65 33.64 -3.39
C GLN A 420 15.97 32.83 -2.29
N GLN A 421 16.24 33.13 -1.01
CA GLN A 421 15.56 32.45 0.09
C GLN A 421 14.08 32.86 0.12
N SER A 422 13.19 31.94 -0.25
CA SER A 422 11.74 32.15 -0.14
C SER A 422 11.35 32.20 1.34
N SER A 423 10.83 33.33 1.80
CA SER A 423 10.30 33.49 3.18
C SER A 423 8.98 32.77 3.42
N VAL A 424 8.41 32.12 2.40
CA VAL A 424 7.07 31.53 2.39
C VAL A 424 6.92 30.33 3.32
N PHE A 425 8.01 29.65 3.68
CA PHE A 425 7.97 28.40 4.47
C PHE A 425 8.85 28.45 5.73
N LYS A 426 8.90 29.59 6.42
CA LYS A 426 9.40 29.60 7.80
C LYS A 426 8.28 29.08 8.70
N TYR A 427 8.46 27.86 9.22
CA TYR A 427 7.73 27.39 10.40
C TYR A 427 8.54 27.82 11.62
N ASP A 428 7.91 28.52 12.57
CA ASP A 428 8.47 28.80 13.89
C ASP A 428 8.72 27.52 14.68
#